data_AF-A0AAV6VB87-F1
#
_entry.id   AF-A0AAV6VB87-F1
#
_cell.length_a   1.000
_cell.length_b   1.000
_cell.length_c   1.000
_cell.angle_alpha   90.00
_cell.angle_beta   90.00
_cell.angle_gamma   90.00
#
_symmetry.space_group_name_H-M   'P 1'
#
loop_
_entity.id
_entity.type
_entity.pdbx_description
1 polymer ?
#
loop_
_entity_poly.entity_id
_entity_poly.type
_entity_poly.pdbx_seq_one_letter_code
_entity_poly.pdbx_strand_id
1 'polypeptide(L)'
;MIGKLCVTGSFSLLYIYVSELFPTVVRNAALGSCSTCARVSSMLAPFVRELGCTLITRSNVLYGVLALTSGLLSLLLPETKGSNMPDTMEEGEAFGQSQRQTTVHK
;
A
#
# COMPACT_ATOMS: atom_id res chain seq x y z
N MET A 1 -14.35 -6.43 -15.09
CA MET A 1 -14.79 -6.74 -13.71
C MET A 1 -13.66 -7.26 -12.84
N ILE A 2 -12.82 -8.20 -13.31
CA ILE A 2 -11.65 -8.74 -12.58
C ILE A 2 -10.74 -7.67 -11.96
N GLY A 3 -10.39 -6.61 -12.69
CA GLY A 3 -9.53 -5.55 -12.14
C GLY A 3 -10.12 -4.85 -10.91
N LYS A 4 -11.44 -4.60 -10.89
CA LYS A 4 -12.11 -3.99 -9.73
C LYS A 4 -12.08 -4.93 -8.52
N LEU A 5 -12.34 -6.23 -8.75
CA LEU A 5 -12.32 -7.24 -7.69
C LEU A 5 -10.91 -7.42 -7.11
N CYS A 6 -9.88 -7.38 -7.95
CA CYS A 6 -8.50 -7.47 -7.52
C CYS A 6 -8.11 -6.28 -6.63
N VAL A 7 -8.43 -5.05 -7.05
CA VAL A 7 -8.17 -3.85 -6.23
C VAL A 7 -8.93 -3.90 -4.91
N THR A 8 -10.21 -4.28 -4.90
CA THR A 8 -10.97 -4.45 -3.65
C THR A 8 -10.35 -5.52 -2.76
N GLY A 9 -9.96 -6.67 -3.30
CA GLY A 9 -9.29 -7.74 -2.56
C GLY A 9 -7.97 -7.30 -1.94
N SER A 10 -7.12 -6.62 -2.72
CA SER A 10 -5.87 -6.03 -2.22
C SER A 10 -6.11 -5.02 -1.10
N PHE A 11 -7.15 -4.19 -1.21
CA PHE A 11 -7.50 -3.23 -0.17
C PHE A 11 -7.96 -3.91 1.12
N SER A 12 -8.76 -4.98 1.00
CA SER A 12 -9.18 -5.80 2.15
C SER A 12 -8.01 -6.52 2.81
N LEU A 13 -7.07 -7.05 2.02
CA LEU A 13 -5.86 -7.66 2.55
C LEU A 13 -4.97 -6.65 3.26
N LEU A 14 -4.81 -5.45 2.69
CA LEU A 14 -4.05 -4.36 3.32
C LEU A 14 -4.71 -3.92 4.64
N TYR A 15 -6.04 -3.90 4.71
CA TYR A 15 -6.78 -3.62 5.94
C TYR A 15 -6.48 -4.64 7.04
N ILE A 16 -6.52 -5.94 6.68
CA ILE A 16 -6.19 -7.03 7.61
C ILE A 16 -4.72 -6.94 8.03
N TYR A 17 -3.82 -6.72 7.08
CA TYR A 17 -2.39 -6.55 7.32
C TYR A 17 -2.10 -5.42 8.30
N VAL A 18 -2.75 -4.26 8.14
CA VAL A 18 -2.62 -3.13 9.07
C VAL A 18 -3.18 -3.50 10.44
N SER A 19 -4.25 -4.29 10.51
CA SER A 19 -4.81 -4.74 11.79
C SER A 19 -3.97 -5.81 12.51
N GLU A 20 -3.13 -6.54 11.78
CA GLU A 20 -2.22 -7.55 12.33
C GLU A 20 -0.87 -6.95 12.72
N LEU A 21 -0.39 -5.94 11.97
CA LEU A 21 0.92 -5.33 12.20
C LEU A 21 0.90 -4.19 13.23
N PHE A 22 -0.25 -3.55 13.44
CA PHE A 22 -0.34 -2.33 14.24
C PHE A 22 -1.37 -2.41 15.38
N PRO A 23 -1.03 -1.96 16.61
CA PRO A 23 -1.96 -1.95 17.74
C PRO A 23 -3.12 -0.93 17.53
N THR A 24 -4.23 -1.14 18.24
CA THR A 24 -5.53 -0.46 18.05
C THR A 24 -5.50 1.07 17.98
N VAL A 25 -4.52 1.73 18.60
CA VAL A 25 -4.37 3.19 18.60
C VAL A 25 -3.91 3.78 17.27
N VAL A 26 -3.07 3.07 16.51
CA VAL A 26 -2.55 3.54 15.22
C VAL A 26 -3.35 2.99 14.04
N ARG A 27 -4.18 1.94 14.26
CA ARG A 27 -5.03 1.34 13.24
C ARG A 27 -5.99 2.35 12.59
N ASN A 28 -6.72 3.13 13.38
CA ASN A 28 -7.64 4.14 12.83
C ASN A 28 -6.92 5.25 12.07
N ALA A 29 -5.72 5.65 12.52
CA ALA A 29 -4.90 6.64 11.84
C ALA A 29 -4.38 6.12 10.49
N ALA A 30 -3.89 4.87 10.43
CA ALA A 30 -3.43 4.23 9.21
C ALA A 30 -4.57 4.01 8.19
N LEU A 31 -5.76 3.65 8.66
CA LEU A 31 -6.93 3.51 7.79
C LEU A 31 -7.44 4.87 7.28
N GLY A 32 -7.38 5.90 8.11
CA GLY A 32 -7.68 7.28 7.73
C GLY A 32 -6.69 7.85 6.71
N SER A 33 -5.39 7.59 6.89
CA SER A 33 -4.36 7.99 5.91
C SER A 33 -4.53 7.27 4.57
N CYS A 34 -4.84 5.97 4.59
CA CYS A 34 -5.12 5.22 3.37
C CYS A 34 -6.35 5.79 2.61
N SER A 35 -7.42 6.12 3.32
CA SER A 35 -8.61 6.74 2.73
C SER A 35 -8.30 8.11 2.12
N THR A 36 -7.53 8.95 2.82
CA THR A 36 -7.14 10.27 2.29
C THR A 36 -6.25 10.13 1.05
N CYS A 37 -5.29 9.19 1.04
CA CYS A 37 -4.51 8.86 -0.15
C CYS A 37 -5.40 8.42 -1.33
N ALA A 38 -6.40 7.56 -1.10
CA ALA A 38 -7.34 7.14 -2.14
C ALA A 38 -8.16 8.31 -2.70
N ARG A 39 -8.54 9.27 -1.85
CA ARG A 39 -9.21 10.51 -2.27
C ARG A 39 -8.28 11.41 -3.08
N VAL A 40 -7.02 11.57 -2.68
CA VAL A 40 -6.01 12.32 -3.43
C VAL A 40 -5.81 11.70 -4.82
N SER A 41 -5.69 10.38 -4.92
CA SER A 41 -5.61 9.67 -6.21
C SER A 41 -6.84 9.93 -7.10
N SER A 42 -8.03 10.02 -6.50
CA SER A 42 -9.26 10.33 -7.22
C SER A 42 -9.29 11.79 -7.72
N MET A 43 -8.72 12.72 -6.96
CA MET A 43 -8.55 14.12 -7.38
C MET A 43 -7.51 14.26 -8.49
N LEU A 44 -6.42 13.50 -8.44
CA LEU A 44 -5.37 13.52 -9.47
C LEU A 44 -5.83 12.92 -10.81
N ALA A 45 -6.84 12.03 -10.80
CA ALA A 45 -7.34 11.37 -12.00
C ALA A 45 -7.79 12.34 -13.13
N PRO A 46 -8.65 13.34 -12.89
CA PRO A 46 -9.01 14.32 -13.91
C PRO A 46 -7.83 15.23 -14.29
N PHE A 47 -6.96 15.63 -13.35
CA PHE A 47 -5.79 16.45 -13.65
C PHE A 47 -4.83 15.76 -14.63
N VAL A 48 -4.53 14.48 -14.41
CA VAL A 48 -3.67 13.69 -15.32
C VAL A 48 -4.31 13.54 -16.70
N ARG A 49 -5.64 13.41 -16.76
CA ARG A 49 -6.40 13.35 -18.02
C ARG A 49 -6.34 14.68 -18.78
N GLU A 50 -6.38 15.80 -18.05
CA GLU A 50 -6.43 17.15 -18.60
C GLU A 50 -5.04 17.66 -19.02
N LEU A 51 -3.99 17.36 -18.26
CA LEU A 51 -2.60 17.60 -18.69
C LEU A 51 -2.21 16.70 -19.88
N GLY A 52 -2.86 15.55 -20.05
CA GLY A 52 -2.65 14.59 -21.13
C GLY A 52 -3.29 14.95 -22.48
N CYS A 53 -3.51 16.24 -22.76
CA CYS A 53 -4.31 16.79 -23.87
C CYS A 53 -3.93 16.36 -25.31
N THR A 54 -2.98 15.46 -25.54
CA THR A 54 -2.59 15.05 -26.91
C THR A 54 -2.83 13.58 -27.26
N LEU A 55 -2.79 12.62 -26.34
CA LEU A 55 -3.01 11.19 -26.67
C LEU A 55 -3.51 10.38 -25.46
N ILE A 56 -4.76 9.89 -25.51
CA ILE A 56 -5.42 9.03 -24.49
C ILE A 56 -4.54 7.83 -24.08
N THR A 57 -3.71 7.34 -25.00
CA THR A 57 -2.79 6.21 -24.83
C THR A 57 -1.72 6.47 -23.77
N ARG A 58 -1.25 7.72 -23.60
CA ARG A 58 -0.15 8.03 -22.65
C ARG A 58 -0.59 7.95 -21.19
N SER A 59 -1.81 8.37 -20.89
CA SER A 59 -2.32 8.34 -19.50
C SER A 59 -2.53 6.91 -19.00
N ASN A 60 -3.02 5.99 -19.86
CA ASN A 60 -3.19 4.59 -19.50
C ASN A 60 -1.85 3.89 -19.22
N VAL A 61 -0.81 4.22 -20.00
CA VAL A 61 0.56 3.72 -19.76
C VAL A 61 1.09 4.22 -18.42
N LEU A 62 0.86 5.48 -18.06
CA LEU A 62 1.27 6.01 -16.75
C LEU A 62 0.63 5.24 -15.59
N TYR A 63 -0.69 5.03 -15.62
CA TYR A 63 -1.37 4.24 -14.59
C TYR A 63 -0.92 2.78 -14.58
N GLY A 64 -0.65 2.20 -15.75
CA GLY A 64 -0.11 0.84 -15.88
C GLY A 64 1.28 0.69 -15.25
N VAL A 65 2.20 1.61 -15.53
CA VAL A 65 3.55 1.62 -14.94
C VAL A 65 3.46 1.82 -13.43
N LEU A 66 2.65 2.78 -12.95
CA LEU A 66 2.43 2.97 -11.50
C LEU A 66 1.88 1.70 -10.84
N ALA A 67 0.92 1.02 -11.48
CA ALA A 67 0.36 -0.23 -10.97
C ALA A 67 1.42 -1.35 -10.95
N LEU A 68 2.21 -1.50 -12.01
CA LEU A 68 3.29 -2.49 -12.06
C LEU A 68 4.37 -2.21 -11.01
N THR A 69 4.80 -0.96 -10.86
CA THR A 69 5.77 -0.57 -9.83
C THR A 69 5.22 -0.87 -8.43
N SER A 70 3.94 -0.57 -8.17
CA SER A 70 3.31 -0.90 -6.87
C SER A 70 3.23 -2.40 -6.61
N GLY A 71 2.88 -3.21 -7.63
CA GLY A 71 2.83 -4.67 -7.51
C GLY A 71 4.22 -5.27 -7.31
N LEU A 72 5.23 -4.76 -8.02
CA LEU A 72 6.61 -5.18 -7.86
C LEU A 72 7.16 -4.82 -6.47
N LEU A 73 6.82 -3.63 -5.97
CA LEU A 73 7.18 -3.22 -4.61
C LEU A 73 6.44 -4.04 -3.55
N SER A 74 5.20 -4.46 -3.83
CA SER A 74 4.45 -5.36 -2.96
C SER A 74 5.03 -6.77 -2.93
N LEU A 75 5.68 -7.23 -4.00
CA LEU A 75 6.47 -8.47 -4.01
C LEU A 75 7.79 -8.32 -3.25
N LEU A 76 8.32 -7.10 -3.17
CA LEU A 76 9.50 -6.77 -2.36
C LEU A 76 9.16 -6.63 -0.87
N LEU A 77 7.88 -6.49 -0.54
CA LEU A 77 7.39 -6.44 0.83
C LEU A 77 7.48 -7.86 1.40
N PRO A 78 8.28 -8.10 2.46
CA PRO A 78 8.41 -9.43 3.04
C PRO A 78 7.05 -9.91 3.52
N GLU A 79 6.69 -11.12 3.09
CA GLU A 79 5.46 -11.81 3.49
C GLU A 79 5.32 -11.79 5.03
N THR A 80 4.30 -11.12 5.55
CA THR A 80 3.89 -11.18 6.97
C THR A 80 3.21 -12.49 7.34
N LYS A 81 3.26 -13.49 6.47
CA LYS A 81 2.65 -14.79 6.71
C LYS A 81 3.51 -15.59 7.71
N GLY A 82 3.24 -15.39 9.00
CA GLY A 82 3.75 -16.25 10.08
C GLY A 82 4.61 -15.60 11.15
N SER A 83 4.68 -14.27 11.24
CA SER A 83 5.24 -13.63 12.44
C SER A 83 4.20 -13.60 13.55
N ASN A 84 4.56 -14.10 14.74
CA ASN A 84 3.74 -14.00 15.94
C ASN A 84 3.38 -12.54 16.19
N MET A 85 2.10 -12.34 16.52
CA MET A 85 1.49 -11.05 16.77
C MET A 85 2.16 -10.43 18.01
N PRO A 86 2.89 -9.31 17.87
CA PRO A 86 3.40 -8.60 19.03
C PRO A 86 2.22 -7.97 19.78
N ASP A 87 1.86 -8.54 20.92
CA ASP A 87 0.73 -8.09 21.75
C ASP A 87 0.98 -6.70 22.40
N THR A 88 2.19 -6.14 22.26
CA THR A 88 2.62 -4.91 22.95
C THR A 88 3.41 -3.96 22.04
N MET A 89 3.25 -2.64 22.24
CA MET A 89 3.95 -1.59 21.46
C MET A 89 5.47 -1.76 21.40
N GLU A 90 6.06 -2.29 22.47
CA GLU A 90 7.51 -2.51 22.62
C GLU A 90 8.06 -3.56 21.62
N GLU A 91 7.27 -4.60 21.29
CA GLU A 91 7.66 -5.59 20.27
C GLU A 91 7.45 -5.06 18.84
N GLY A 92 6.49 -4.16 18.62
CA GLY A 92 6.30 -3.48 17.33
C GLY A 92 7.50 -2.60 16.95
N GLU A 93 8.12 -1.94 17.93
CA GLU A 93 9.36 -1.16 17.72
C GLU A 93 10.57 -2.08 17.45
N ALA A 94 10.68 -3.22 18.12
CA ALA A 94 11.73 -4.21 17.86
C ALA A 94 11.60 -4.85 16.46
N PHE A 95 10.38 -5.07 15.98
CA PHE A 95 10.13 -5.58 14.61
C PHE A 95 10.54 -4.57 13.53
N GLY A 96 10.27 -3.28 13.75
CA GLY A 96 10.72 -2.20 12.87
C GLY A 96 12.24 -2.07 12.81
N GLN A 97 12.95 -2.35 13.91
CA GLN A 97 14.42 -2.36 13.94
C GLN A 97 15.03 -3.61 13.27
N SER A 98 14.43 -4.79 13.41
CA SER A 98 14.89 -6.03 12.76
C SER A 98 14.75 -5.99 11.22
N GLN A 99 13.68 -5.39 10.71
CA GLN A 99 13.54 -5.14 9.27
C GLN A 99 14.55 -4.11 8.76
N ARG A 100 14.81 -3.04 9.52
CA ARG A 100 15.83 -2.04 9.18
C ARG A 100 17.25 -2.63 9.15
N GLN A 101 17.54 -3.66 9.95
CA GLN A 101 18.83 -4.34 9.92
C GLN A 101 18.98 -5.31 8.74
N THR A 102 17.91 -5.97 8.29
CA THR A 102 17.97 -6.93 7.17
C THR A 102 18.22 -6.24 5.82
N THR A 103 17.76 -5.00 5.63
CA THR A 103 18.06 -4.21 4.42
C THR A 103 19.49 -3.66 4.37
N VAL A 104 20.19 -3.59 5.51
CA VAL A 104 21.56 -3.03 5.56
C VAL A 104 22.64 -4.08 5.28
N HIS A 105 22.31 -5.38 5.31
CA HIS A 105 23.29 -6.46 5.12
C HIS A 105 23.14 -7.26 3.82
N LYS A 106 22.44 -6.74 2.81
CA LYS A 106 22.43 -7.33 1.46
C LYS A 106 22.76 -6.31 0.39
#